data_AF-A0A0Q3LQ72-F1
#
_entry.id   AF-A0A0Q3LQ72-F1
#
_cell.length_a   1.000
_cell.length_b   1.000
_cell.length_c   1.000
_cell.angle_alpha   90.00
_cell.angle_beta   90.00
_cell.angle_gamma   90.00
#
_symmetry.space_group_name_H-M   'P 1'
#
loop_
_entity.id
_entity.type
_entity.pdbx_description
1 polymer ?
#
loop_
_entity_poly.entity_id
_entity_poly.type
_entity_poly.pdbx_seq_one_letter_code
_entity_poly.pdbx_strand_id
1 'polypeptide(L)'
;MKKILYSLLIFASATLFAQKNPTVKFAICNDAVGTVAMFDTKKEFVQSVNVFKAKTNLPQNLKKYDYLAENGLAEVKFKKDFGTLDFMTLENYNAQNGLPKDASVFIEGYEFKDPETKIFADMIADTKVQTVDGKKALVITTIKK
;
A
#
# COMPACT_ATOMS: atom_id res chain seq x y z
N MET A 1 17.50 51.13 8.13
CA MET A 1 16.21 50.58 8.61
C MET A 1 15.92 49.29 7.86
N LYS A 2 16.04 48.13 8.52
CA LYS A 2 15.86 46.80 7.92
C LYS A 2 14.37 46.45 7.90
N LYS A 3 13.73 46.46 6.73
CA LYS A 3 12.30 46.14 6.59
C LYS A 3 12.13 44.72 6.05
N ILE A 4 11.77 43.82 6.97
CA ILE A 4 10.76 42.75 6.87
C ILE A 4 10.83 41.87 5.60
N LEU A 5 11.57 40.77 5.70
CA LEU A 5 11.34 39.53 4.94
C LEU A 5 10.71 38.52 5.89
N TYR A 6 9.41 38.65 6.20
CA TYR A 6 8.71 37.72 7.10
C TYR A 6 7.28 37.40 6.66
N SER A 7 7.01 37.31 5.36
CA SER A 7 5.63 37.05 4.91
C SER A 7 5.58 36.30 3.59
N LEU A 8 6.14 35.08 3.53
CA LEU A 8 5.77 34.12 2.48
C LEU A 8 6.09 32.66 2.89
N LEU A 9 5.59 32.21 4.03
CA LEU A 9 5.70 30.79 4.41
C LEU A 9 4.42 30.29 5.09
N ILE A 10 3.28 30.47 4.43
CA ILE A 10 1.98 29.97 4.92
C ILE A 10 1.27 29.19 3.82
N PHE A 11 1.92 28.17 3.23
CA PHE A 11 1.21 27.12 2.47
C PHE A 11 1.87 25.74 2.53
N ALA A 12 2.87 25.53 3.40
CA ALA A 12 3.40 24.19 3.64
C ALA A 12 2.46 23.39 4.56
N SER A 13 1.18 23.27 4.20
CA SER A 13 0.35 22.15 4.64
C SER A 13 0.78 20.92 3.84
N ALA A 14 2.02 20.46 4.08
CA ALA A 14 2.50 19.23 3.51
C ALA A 14 1.60 18.10 4.04
N THR A 15 0.87 17.47 3.13
CA THR A 15 0.00 16.33 3.36
C THR A 15 0.86 15.16 3.83
N LEU A 16 1.11 15.07 5.15
CA LEU A 16 1.93 14.02 5.79
C LEU A 16 1.50 12.59 5.40
N PHE A 17 0.25 12.44 4.97
CA PHE A 17 -0.38 11.17 4.61
C PHE A 17 0.09 10.55 3.29
N ALA A 18 0.72 11.33 2.40
CA ALA A 18 1.24 10.85 1.12
C ALA A 18 2.75 10.57 1.14
N GLN A 19 3.43 10.80 2.27
CA GLN A 19 4.84 10.44 2.40
C GLN A 19 4.96 8.91 2.51
N LYS A 20 5.59 8.29 1.51
CA LYS A 20 5.91 6.87 1.52
C LYS A 20 6.59 6.48 2.83
N ASN A 21 6.05 5.47 3.49
CA ASN A 21 6.70 4.85 4.62
C ASN A 21 7.84 3.93 4.12
N PRO A 22 9.12 4.27 4.32
CA PRO A 22 10.21 3.47 3.80
C PRO A 22 10.40 2.14 4.55
N THR A 23 9.70 1.93 5.68
CA THR A 23 9.83 0.70 6.46
C THR A 23 8.87 -0.39 6.02
N VAL A 24 7.83 -0.08 5.24
CA VAL A 24 6.90 -1.12 4.76
C VAL A 24 7.58 -1.99 3.72
N LYS A 25 7.38 -3.31 3.85
CA LYS A 25 7.76 -4.29 2.85
C LYS A 25 6.50 -4.95 2.33
N PHE A 26 6.17 -4.66 1.08
CA PHE A 26 5.03 -5.28 0.41
C PHE A 26 5.34 -6.73 0.02
N ALA A 27 4.28 -7.50 -0.07
CA ALA A 27 4.32 -8.90 -0.45
C ALA A 27 3.12 -9.23 -1.35
N ILE A 28 3.32 -10.09 -2.33
CA ILE A 28 2.27 -10.53 -3.26
C ILE A 28 1.97 -12.00 -3.02
N CYS A 29 0.70 -12.34 -2.85
CA CYS A 29 0.22 -13.72 -2.79
C CYS A 29 -1.04 -13.85 -3.64
N ASN A 30 -1.07 -14.82 -4.57
CA ASN A 30 -2.22 -15.06 -5.45
C ASN A 30 -2.77 -13.79 -6.13
N ASP A 31 -1.87 -12.93 -6.63
CA ASP A 31 -2.22 -11.67 -7.29
C ASP A 31 -2.90 -10.61 -6.39
N ALA A 32 -2.82 -10.80 -5.07
CA ALA A 32 -3.26 -9.84 -4.06
C ALA A 32 -2.07 -9.29 -3.28
N VAL A 33 -2.16 -8.00 -2.94
CA VAL A 33 -1.14 -7.25 -2.22
C VAL A 33 -1.38 -7.40 -0.71
N GLY A 34 -0.30 -7.67 0.00
CA GLY A 34 -0.20 -7.68 1.45
C GLY A 34 1.09 -7.00 1.90
N THR A 35 1.40 -7.12 3.20
CA THR A 35 2.70 -6.76 3.76
C THR A 35 3.36 -7.97 4.38
N VAL A 36 4.69 -7.96 4.45
CA VAL A 36 5.43 -9.00 5.19
C VAL A 36 4.98 -9.08 6.65
N ALA A 37 4.67 -7.94 7.29
CA ALA A 37 4.16 -7.90 8.65
C ALA A 37 2.83 -8.67 8.78
N MET A 38 1.91 -8.54 7.82
CA MET A 38 0.67 -9.32 7.83
C MET A 38 0.93 -10.82 7.65
N PHE A 39 1.76 -11.22 6.70
CA PHE A 39 2.07 -12.65 6.51
C PHE A 39 2.83 -13.26 7.69
N ASP A 40 3.64 -12.47 8.42
CA ASP A 40 4.29 -12.91 9.65
C ASP A 40 3.27 -13.31 10.74
N THR A 41 2.10 -12.65 10.79
CA THR A 41 0.99 -13.03 11.70
C THR A 41 0.28 -14.32 11.30
N LYS A 42 0.53 -14.83 10.09
CA LYS A 42 -0.08 -16.02 9.50
C LYS A 42 0.99 -17.05 9.09
N LYS A 43 2.17 -16.99 9.70
CA LYS A 43 3.36 -17.78 9.30
C LYS A 43 3.11 -19.29 9.29
N GLU A 44 2.19 -19.77 10.12
CA GLU A 44 1.79 -21.18 10.22
C GLU A 44 1.11 -21.67 8.94
N PHE A 45 0.60 -20.77 8.11
CA PHE A 45 -0.07 -21.06 6.84
C PHE A 45 0.78 -20.72 5.62
N VAL A 46 1.90 -20.03 5.81
CA VAL A 46 2.86 -19.71 4.75
C VAL A 46 3.68 -20.96 4.42
N GLN A 47 3.72 -21.32 3.14
CA GLN A 47 4.56 -22.39 2.62
C GLN A 47 5.95 -21.86 2.25
N SER A 48 6.03 -20.71 1.58
CA SER A 48 7.30 -20.11 1.21
C SER A 48 7.19 -18.59 1.04
N VAL A 49 8.34 -17.94 1.23
CA VAL A 49 8.54 -16.51 0.99
C VAL A 49 9.79 -16.37 0.11
N ASN A 50 9.64 -15.76 -1.06
CA ASN A 50 10.76 -15.42 -1.93
C ASN A 50 10.91 -13.89 -2.00
N VAL A 51 12.10 -13.37 -1.68
CA VAL A 51 12.33 -11.92 -1.58
C VAL A 51 13.20 -11.43 -2.73
N PHE A 52 12.65 -10.52 -3.52
CA PHE A 52 13.34 -9.85 -4.62
C PHE A 52 13.85 -8.49 -4.14
N LYS A 53 15.16 -8.39 -3.91
CA LYS A 53 15.79 -7.16 -3.40
C LYS A 53 15.80 -6.01 -4.40
N ALA A 54 15.88 -6.32 -5.70
CA ALA A 54 15.97 -5.33 -6.78
C ALA A 54 14.83 -5.51 -7.78
N LYS A 55 14.26 -4.40 -8.26
CA LYS A 55 13.18 -4.36 -9.26
C LYS A 55 13.51 -5.12 -10.54
N THR A 56 14.78 -5.07 -10.94
CA THR A 56 15.31 -5.78 -12.11
C THR A 56 15.12 -7.29 -12.01
N ASN A 57 15.15 -7.84 -10.81
CA ASN A 57 15.09 -9.28 -10.54
C ASN A 57 13.66 -9.80 -10.37
N LEU A 58 12.65 -8.93 -10.47
CA LEU A 58 11.25 -9.36 -10.40
C LEU A 58 10.92 -10.29 -11.58
N PRO A 59 10.27 -11.44 -11.33
CA PRO A 59 9.73 -12.29 -12.37
C PRO A 59 8.56 -11.59 -13.08
N GLN A 60 8.21 -12.07 -14.28
CA GLN A 60 7.23 -11.41 -15.16
C GLN A 60 5.86 -11.19 -14.49
N ASN A 61 5.39 -12.15 -13.70
CA ASN A 61 4.11 -12.06 -12.98
C ASN A 61 4.09 -10.95 -11.91
N LEU A 62 5.25 -10.48 -11.44
CA LEU A 62 5.35 -9.44 -10.42
C LEU A 62 5.72 -8.07 -10.99
N LYS A 63 6.00 -7.96 -12.29
CA LYS A 63 6.41 -6.68 -12.90
C LYS A 63 5.36 -5.58 -12.76
N LYS A 64 4.07 -5.93 -12.73
CA LYS A 64 3.00 -4.94 -12.47
C LYS A 64 3.04 -4.31 -11.08
N TYR A 65 3.81 -4.87 -10.14
CA TYR A 65 3.98 -4.36 -8.77
C TYR A 65 5.36 -3.73 -8.53
N ASP A 66 6.14 -3.44 -9.58
CA ASP A 66 7.50 -2.91 -9.45
C ASP A 66 7.57 -1.55 -8.71
N TYR A 67 6.48 -0.79 -8.72
CA TYR A 67 6.34 0.47 -7.99
C TYR A 67 6.37 0.28 -6.47
N LEU A 68 6.04 -0.92 -5.98
CA LEU A 68 6.10 -1.30 -4.55
C LEU A 68 7.47 -1.84 -4.12
N ALA A 69 8.35 -2.17 -5.08
CA ALA A 69 9.60 -2.87 -4.83
C ALA A 69 10.78 -1.93 -4.45
N GLU A 70 10.50 -0.72 -3.97
CA GLU A 70 11.52 0.25 -3.53
C GLU A 70 12.37 -0.29 -2.37
N ASN A 71 11.74 -1.02 -1.44
CA ASN A 71 12.41 -1.69 -0.31
C ASN A 71 12.52 -3.22 -0.51
N GLY A 72 12.51 -3.65 -1.78
CA GLY A 72 12.29 -5.03 -2.19
C GLY A 72 10.81 -5.43 -2.17
N LEU A 73 10.50 -6.55 -2.82
CA LEU A 73 9.16 -7.13 -2.88
C LEU A 73 9.23 -8.62 -2.56
N ALA A 74 8.32 -9.12 -1.75
CA ALA A 74 8.20 -10.54 -1.48
C ALA A 74 7.10 -11.18 -2.34
N GLU A 75 7.31 -12.42 -2.75
CA GLU A 75 6.25 -13.32 -3.21
C GLU A 75 6.02 -14.37 -2.14
N VAL A 76 4.77 -14.52 -1.72
CA VAL A 76 4.35 -15.45 -0.67
C VAL A 76 3.46 -16.51 -1.28
N LYS A 77 3.67 -17.77 -0.87
CA LYS A 77 2.79 -18.89 -1.20
C LYS A 77 2.23 -19.50 0.06
N PHE A 78 0.93 -19.74 0.09
CA PHE A 78 0.27 -20.46 1.18
C PHE A 78 0.40 -21.99 1.01
N LYS A 79 0.23 -22.71 2.11
CA LYS A 79 0.07 -24.17 2.09
C LYS A 79 -1.21 -24.54 1.31
N LYS A 80 -1.18 -25.69 0.64
CA LYS A 80 -2.24 -26.12 -0.30
C LYS A 80 -3.61 -26.29 0.36
N ASP A 81 -3.65 -26.60 1.65
CA ASP A 81 -4.84 -26.86 2.46
C ASP A 81 -5.41 -25.61 3.15
N PHE A 82 -4.71 -24.48 3.11
CA PHE A 82 -5.11 -23.26 3.82
C PHE A 82 -6.21 -22.44 3.11
N GLY A 83 -6.41 -22.65 1.81
CA GLY A 83 -7.34 -21.85 1.02
C GLY A 83 -6.79 -20.44 0.74
N THR A 84 -7.63 -19.41 0.90
CA THR A 84 -7.27 -18.01 0.70
C THR A 84 -7.72 -17.15 1.88
N LEU A 85 -6.96 -16.10 2.17
CA LEU A 85 -7.42 -15.01 3.03
C LEU A 85 -8.41 -14.11 2.28
N ASP A 86 -9.22 -13.39 3.03
CA ASP A 86 -10.15 -12.40 2.49
C ASP A 86 -9.38 -11.25 1.82
N PHE A 87 -9.77 -10.92 0.59
CA PHE A 87 -9.25 -9.80 -0.16
C PHE A 87 -10.38 -9.07 -0.88
N MET A 88 -10.13 -7.81 -1.22
CA MET A 88 -11.06 -6.96 -1.96
C MET A 88 -10.29 -6.03 -2.88
N THR A 89 -10.92 -5.62 -3.98
CA THR A 89 -10.36 -4.63 -4.92
C THR A 89 -10.40 -3.22 -4.35
N LEU A 90 -9.47 -2.37 -4.77
CA LEU A 90 -9.42 -0.97 -4.32
C LEU A 90 -10.66 -0.17 -4.74
N GLU A 91 -11.28 -0.46 -5.89
CA GLU A 91 -12.56 0.18 -6.26
C GLU A 91 -13.68 -0.09 -5.25
N ASN A 92 -13.72 -1.28 -4.65
CA ASN A 92 -14.74 -1.63 -3.67
C ASN A 92 -14.46 -0.96 -2.33
N TYR A 93 -13.19 -0.84 -1.92
CA TYR A 93 -12.82 -0.01 -0.77
C TYR A 93 -13.18 1.47 -0.99
N ASN A 94 -12.94 2.02 -2.18
CA ASN A 94 -13.36 3.38 -2.52
C ASN A 94 -14.88 3.53 -2.43
N ALA A 95 -15.64 2.61 -3.03
CA ALA A 95 -17.10 2.65 -3.01
C ALA A 95 -17.65 2.60 -1.58
N GLN A 96 -17.10 1.76 -0.71
CA GLN A 96 -17.47 1.68 0.71
C GLN A 96 -17.20 2.99 1.48
N ASN A 97 -16.26 3.80 1.02
CA ASN A 97 -15.89 5.07 1.63
C ASN A 97 -16.48 6.29 0.89
N GLY A 98 -17.44 6.07 -0.03
CA GLY A 98 -18.11 7.14 -0.77
C GLY A 98 -17.19 7.89 -1.75
N LEU A 99 -16.13 7.24 -2.23
CA LEU A 99 -15.19 7.78 -3.22
C LEU A 99 -15.49 7.23 -4.63
N PRO A 100 -15.09 7.95 -5.69
CA PRO A 100 -15.09 7.39 -7.04
C PRO A 100 -14.30 6.07 -7.09
N LYS A 101 -14.83 5.07 -7.79
CA LYS A 101 -14.21 3.74 -7.86
C LYS A 101 -12.77 3.78 -8.40
N ASP A 102 -12.51 4.67 -9.34
CA ASP A 102 -11.23 4.91 -10.00
C ASP A 102 -10.31 5.89 -9.26
N ALA A 103 -10.70 6.37 -8.07
CA ALA A 103 -9.84 7.23 -7.27
C ALA A 103 -8.59 6.47 -6.80
N SER A 104 -7.42 7.13 -6.84
CA SER A 104 -6.19 6.56 -6.28
C SER A 104 -6.37 6.25 -4.79
N VAL A 105 -5.81 5.12 -4.35
CA VAL A 105 -5.71 4.76 -2.93
C VAL A 105 -4.25 4.84 -2.51
N PHE A 106 -4.00 5.38 -1.32
CA PHE A 106 -2.66 5.48 -0.76
C PHE A 106 -2.51 4.46 0.37
N ILE A 107 -1.60 3.50 0.22
CA ILE A 107 -1.30 2.51 1.26
C ILE A 107 0.11 2.77 1.75
N GLU A 108 0.27 3.12 3.03
CA GLU A 108 1.58 3.48 3.60
C GLU A 108 2.30 4.58 2.79
N GLY A 109 1.53 5.52 2.22
CA GLY A 109 2.03 6.59 1.36
C GLY A 109 2.41 6.18 -0.08
N TYR A 110 2.26 4.91 -0.46
CA TYR A 110 2.41 4.46 -1.85
C TYR A 110 1.08 4.64 -2.59
N GLU A 111 1.11 5.29 -3.75
CA GLU A 111 -0.07 5.49 -4.59
C GLU A 111 -0.38 4.23 -5.41
N PHE A 112 -1.61 3.74 -5.28
CA PHE A 112 -2.20 2.67 -6.08
C PHE A 112 -3.21 3.29 -7.03
N LYS A 113 -2.92 3.21 -8.32
CA LYS A 113 -3.75 3.80 -9.39
C LYS A 113 -4.68 2.80 -10.06
N ASP A 114 -4.40 1.50 -9.92
CA ASP A 114 -5.19 0.44 -10.53
C ASP A 114 -6.34 0.05 -9.59
N PRO A 115 -7.60 0.39 -9.92
CA PRO A 115 -8.76 0.10 -9.07
C PRO A 115 -8.99 -1.41 -8.88
N GLU A 116 -8.53 -2.25 -9.82
CA GLU A 116 -8.69 -3.71 -9.75
C GLU A 116 -7.65 -4.38 -8.84
N THR A 117 -6.68 -3.62 -8.31
CA THR A 117 -5.70 -4.18 -7.38
C THR A 117 -6.41 -4.79 -6.19
N LYS A 118 -6.16 -6.07 -5.94
CA LYS A 118 -6.66 -6.78 -4.76
C LYS A 118 -5.71 -6.54 -3.60
N ILE A 119 -6.25 -6.22 -2.44
CA ILE A 119 -5.49 -6.16 -1.18
C ILE A 119 -6.15 -7.06 -0.13
N PHE A 120 -5.34 -7.70 0.69
CA PHE A 120 -5.84 -8.53 1.80
C PHE A 120 -6.43 -7.65 2.91
N ALA A 121 -7.61 -7.99 3.42
CA ALA A 121 -8.24 -7.23 4.50
C ALA A 121 -7.39 -7.23 5.78
N ASP A 122 -6.78 -8.38 6.11
CA ASP A 122 -5.93 -8.57 7.29
C ASP A 122 -4.69 -7.65 7.34
N MET A 123 -4.29 -7.00 6.24
CA MET A 123 -3.18 -6.06 6.27
C MET A 123 -3.57 -4.69 6.83
N ILE A 124 -4.86 -4.37 6.87
CA ILE A 124 -5.39 -3.04 7.19
C ILE A 124 -5.46 -2.85 8.71
N ALA A 125 -4.78 -1.82 9.22
CA ALA A 125 -4.92 -1.36 10.60
C ALA A 125 -5.91 -0.20 10.74
N ASP A 126 -5.93 0.72 9.77
CA ASP A 126 -6.79 1.91 9.78
C ASP A 126 -7.06 2.39 8.35
N THR A 127 -8.23 3.00 8.14
CA THR A 127 -8.62 3.63 6.87
C THR A 127 -9.17 5.02 7.12
N LYS A 128 -8.73 5.99 6.32
CA LYS A 128 -9.19 7.38 6.42
C LYS A 128 -9.35 7.99 5.05
N VAL A 129 -10.44 8.74 4.84
CA VAL A 129 -10.57 9.61 3.67
C VAL A 129 -9.84 10.92 3.96
N GLN A 130 -8.84 11.25 3.14
CA GLN A 130 -8.02 12.45 3.28
C GLN A 130 -7.96 13.23 1.98
N THR A 131 -7.61 14.51 2.07
CA THR A 131 -7.28 15.31 0.88
C THR A 131 -5.78 15.14 0.57
N VAL A 132 -5.47 14.57 -0.59
CA VAL A 132 -4.12 14.43 -1.14
C VAL A 132 -4.08 15.19 -2.47
N ASP A 133 -3.14 16.13 -2.61
CA ASP A 133 -3.00 16.98 -3.81
C ASP A 133 -4.31 17.62 -4.29
N GLY A 134 -5.12 18.09 -3.32
CA GLY A 134 -6.41 18.75 -3.58
C GLY A 134 -7.57 17.82 -3.93
N LYS A 135 -7.37 16.50 -3.92
CA LYS A 135 -8.41 15.49 -4.19
C LYS A 135 -8.64 14.60 -2.97
N LYS A 136 -9.89 14.19 -2.74
CA LYS A 136 -10.17 13.17 -1.72
C LYS A 136 -9.65 11.82 -2.18
N ALA A 137 -8.94 11.12 -1.31
CA ALA A 137 -8.39 9.80 -1.55
C ALA A 137 -8.53 8.95 -0.28
N LEU A 138 -8.63 7.63 -0.46
CA LEU A 138 -8.55 6.70 0.66
C LEU A 138 -7.08 6.52 1.05
N VAL A 139 -6.79 6.65 2.34
CA VAL A 139 -5.48 6.41 2.93
C VAL A 139 -5.60 5.22 3.87
N ILE A 140 -4.78 4.20 3.63
CA ILE A 140 -4.72 2.96 4.38
C ILE A 140 -3.40 2.89 5.12
N THR A 141 -3.49 2.67 6.44
CA THR A 141 -2.36 2.30 7.28
C THR A 141 -2.44 0.81 7.56
N THR A 142 -1.29 0.14 7.53
CA THR A 142 -1.17 -1.30 7.65
C THR A 142 -0.75 -1.72 9.05
N ILE A 143 -1.04 -2.97 9.39
CA ILE A 143 -0.58 -3.56 10.64
C ILE A 143 0.94 -3.57 10.70
N LYS A 144 1.48 -3.26 11.87
CA LYS A 144 2.91 -3.25 12.16
C LYS A 144 3.28 -4.51 12.94
N LYS A 145 4.52 -4.94 12.80
CA LYS A 145 5.10 -5.99 13.62
C LYS A 145 5.55 -5.43 14.97
#